data_AF-A0A1C0XD62-F1
#
_entry.id   AF-A0A1C0XD62-F1
#
_cell.length_a   1.000
_cell.length_b   1.000
_cell.length_c   1.000
_cell.angle_alpha   90.00
_cell.angle_beta   90.00
_cell.angle_gamma   90.00
#
_symmetry.space_group_name_H-M   'P 1'
#
loop_
_entity.id
_entity.type
_entity.pdbx_description
1 polymer ?
#
loop_
_entity_poly.entity_id
_entity_poly.type
_entity_poly.pdbx_seq_one_letter_code
_entity_poly.pdbx_strand_id
1 'polypeptide(L)'
;MHRAQDVVYGQDQAAQMRKAPGLARIRAAASDSSCTVLDQSVWKRTELGPVLDLLTTEGSTQRVYVDVPIAAVVGLTHRNFSKALTWRGMLQDLHGFGWDERVIDYCESEIGHQSFPAPEAAYELKLAAYGGAVTCTNGVHRLVAAVNWLGATQGEHAVLRKVSVWYRPTDASLVSALRALEQQGARLRLGCARDDAGIRRMWFIESTTAHRVSYFHVTPGRCTPIQVGPRWVAKARAWAGLEADAVHFVSEWFDIPPTVLDTVVKDAWIDAQIRAPRYEAPLD
;
A
#
# COMPACT_ATOMS: atom_id res chain seq x y z
N MET A 1 22.11 10.14 -10.09
CA MET A 1 21.74 10.54 -8.71
C MET A 1 22.27 9.49 -7.72
N HIS A 2 23.59 9.44 -7.48
CA HIS A 2 24.28 8.24 -6.94
C HIS A 2 24.82 8.36 -5.50
N ARG A 3 24.56 9.47 -4.80
CA ARG A 3 25.30 9.86 -3.59
C ARG A 3 25.00 9.06 -2.31
N ALA A 4 23.89 8.35 -2.19
CA ALA A 4 23.53 7.72 -0.91
C ALA A 4 24.27 6.40 -0.64
N GLN A 5 24.46 5.58 -1.68
CA GLN A 5 25.03 4.22 -1.55
C GLN A 5 26.56 4.25 -1.52
N ASP A 6 27.17 5.12 -2.33
CA ASP A 6 28.62 5.32 -2.37
C ASP A 6 29.17 5.79 -1.01
N VAL A 7 28.34 6.50 -0.22
CA VAL A 7 28.68 6.97 1.13
C VAL A 7 28.60 5.86 2.18
N VAL A 8 27.69 4.89 2.01
CA VAL A 8 27.46 3.82 3.00
C VAL A 8 28.38 2.62 2.77
N TYR A 9 28.57 2.22 1.52
CA TYR A 9 29.29 0.99 1.15
C TYR A 9 30.62 1.24 0.44
N GLY A 10 30.93 2.49 0.08
CA GLY A 10 32.03 2.80 -0.83
C GLY A 10 31.65 2.56 -2.30
N GLN A 11 32.33 3.27 -3.20
CA GLN A 11 31.99 3.29 -4.63
C GLN A 11 32.10 1.92 -5.30
N ASP A 12 33.15 1.16 -4.98
CA ASP A 12 33.42 -0.13 -5.63
C ASP A 12 32.38 -1.20 -5.23
N GLN A 13 32.05 -1.29 -3.94
CA GLN A 13 31.03 -2.22 -3.46
C GLN A 13 29.64 -1.84 -4.00
N ALA A 14 29.30 -0.55 -4.00
CA ALA A 14 28.05 -0.06 -4.59
C ALA A 14 27.98 -0.34 -6.10
N ALA A 15 29.09 -0.28 -6.83
CA ALA A 15 29.15 -0.65 -8.24
C ALA A 15 28.93 -2.15 -8.46
N GLN A 16 29.53 -3.01 -7.63
CA GLN A 16 29.33 -4.46 -7.69
C GLN A 16 27.88 -4.85 -7.38
N MET A 17 27.27 -4.29 -6.33
CA MET A 17 25.88 -4.56 -5.95
C MET A 17 24.87 -4.18 -7.04
N ARG A 18 25.21 -3.19 -7.88
CA ARG A 18 24.38 -2.78 -9.03
C ARG A 18 24.51 -3.74 -10.22
N LYS A 19 25.63 -4.47 -10.32
CA LYS A 19 25.93 -5.43 -11.39
C LYS A 19 25.65 -6.88 -10.98
N ALA A 20 24.98 -7.09 -9.85
CA ALA A 20 24.64 -8.43 -9.35
C ALA A 20 23.86 -9.20 -10.44
N PRO A 21 24.28 -10.42 -10.83
CA PRO A 21 23.74 -11.12 -11.99
C PRO A 21 22.21 -11.26 -11.97
N GLY A 22 21.65 -11.68 -10.84
CA GLY A 22 20.19 -11.82 -10.70
C GLY A 22 19.46 -10.47 -10.89
N LEU A 23 19.99 -9.39 -10.33
CA LEU A 23 19.42 -8.06 -10.49
C LEU A 23 19.54 -7.55 -11.94
N ALA A 24 20.66 -7.82 -12.61
CA ALA A 24 20.86 -7.45 -14.01
C ALA A 24 19.85 -8.15 -14.93
N ARG A 25 19.59 -9.44 -14.70
CA ARG A 25 18.59 -10.21 -15.46
C ARG A 25 17.17 -9.71 -15.22
N ILE A 26 16.82 -9.37 -13.97
CA ILE A 26 15.51 -8.78 -13.65
C ILE A 26 15.32 -7.43 -14.33
N ARG A 27 16.36 -6.59 -14.36
CA ARG A 27 16.32 -5.30 -15.06
C ARG A 27 16.14 -5.45 -16.56
N ALA A 28 16.84 -6.40 -17.18
CA ALA A 28 16.70 -6.67 -18.60
C ALA A 28 15.26 -7.08 -18.93
N ALA A 29 14.70 -8.07 -18.22
CA ALA A 29 13.32 -8.51 -18.42
C ALA A 29 12.31 -7.36 -18.21
N ALA A 30 12.48 -6.59 -17.13
CA ALA A 30 11.62 -5.46 -16.85
C ALA A 30 11.79 -4.30 -17.82
N SER A 31 12.92 -4.15 -18.51
CA SER A 31 13.11 -3.12 -19.54
C SER A 31 12.31 -3.43 -20.80
N ASP A 32 12.26 -4.70 -21.19
CA ASP A 32 11.65 -5.14 -22.45
C ASP A 32 10.15 -5.44 -22.31
N SER A 33 9.61 -5.43 -21.09
CA SER A 33 8.22 -5.77 -20.83
C SER A 33 7.23 -4.63 -21.08
N SER A 34 6.09 -4.96 -21.68
CA SER A 34 4.92 -4.09 -21.80
C SER A 34 3.90 -4.25 -20.66
N CYS A 35 4.23 -4.98 -19.59
CA CYS A 35 3.32 -5.24 -18.47
C CYS A 35 2.97 -3.94 -17.72
N THR A 36 1.70 -3.54 -17.74
CA THR A 36 1.28 -2.24 -17.19
C THR A 36 1.35 -2.19 -15.66
N VAL A 37 1.32 -3.34 -14.98
CA VAL A 37 1.51 -3.42 -13.52
C VAL A 37 2.83 -2.78 -13.11
N LEU A 38 3.88 -2.91 -13.93
CA LEU A 38 5.21 -2.36 -13.61
C LEU A 38 5.23 -0.83 -13.56
N ASP A 39 4.26 -0.19 -14.21
CA ASP A 39 4.14 1.26 -14.33
C ASP A 39 3.07 1.85 -13.41
N GLN A 40 2.43 1.02 -12.58
CA GLN A 40 1.50 1.47 -11.55
C GLN A 40 2.21 2.21 -10.43
N SER A 41 1.54 3.23 -9.90
CA SER A 41 2.00 3.98 -8.73
C SER A 41 2.05 3.10 -7.48
N VAL A 42 3.17 3.16 -6.78
CA VAL A 42 3.42 2.50 -5.51
C VAL A 42 3.45 3.55 -4.42
N TRP A 43 2.74 3.30 -3.33
CA TRP A 43 2.60 4.26 -2.24
C TRP A 43 3.42 3.84 -1.01
N LYS A 44 3.76 4.79 -0.14
CA LYS A 44 4.31 4.49 1.19
C LYS A 44 3.18 4.19 2.17
N ARG A 45 3.48 3.38 3.19
CA ARG A 45 2.59 3.15 4.32
C ARG A 45 2.20 4.46 5.03
N THR A 46 3.06 5.48 5.05
CA THR A 46 2.72 6.79 5.62
C THR A 46 1.72 7.57 4.77
N GLU A 47 1.60 7.28 3.47
CA GLU A 47 0.70 7.96 2.53
C GLU A 47 -0.68 7.30 2.51
N LEU A 48 -0.73 5.96 2.54
CA LEU A 48 -1.99 5.21 2.52
C LEU A 48 -2.47 4.75 3.89
N GLY A 49 -1.61 4.80 4.90
CA GLY A 49 -1.86 4.09 6.15
C GLY A 49 -3.17 4.49 6.84
N PRO A 50 -3.42 5.80 7.03
CA PRO A 50 -4.69 6.28 7.58
C PRO A 50 -5.91 5.85 6.76
N VAL A 51 -5.79 5.85 5.42
CA VAL A 51 -6.87 5.44 4.51
C VAL A 51 -7.17 3.96 4.69
N LEU A 52 -6.14 3.10 4.62
CA LEU A 52 -6.30 1.66 4.76
C LEU A 52 -6.82 1.27 6.16
N ASP A 53 -6.36 1.95 7.21
CA ASP A 53 -6.81 1.71 8.58
C ASP A 53 -8.27 2.14 8.78
N LEU A 54 -8.72 3.24 8.15
CA LEU A 54 -10.13 3.65 8.15
C LEU A 54 -11.04 2.60 7.51
N LEU A 55 -10.58 2.00 6.40
CA LEU A 55 -11.39 1.04 5.64
C LEU A 55 -11.52 -0.32 6.31
N THR A 56 -10.67 -0.65 7.29
CA THR A 56 -10.72 -1.96 7.97
C THR A 56 -11.77 -2.04 9.05
N THR A 57 -12.41 -3.20 9.19
CA THR A 57 -13.27 -3.48 10.33
C THR A 57 -12.45 -3.79 11.58
N GLU A 58 -12.97 -3.42 12.75
CA GLU A 58 -12.35 -3.79 14.02
C GLU A 58 -12.44 -5.31 14.27
N GLY A 59 -11.38 -5.91 14.80
CA GLY A 59 -11.46 -7.20 15.50
C GLY A 59 -11.21 -8.50 14.71
N SER A 60 -10.77 -8.47 13.44
CA SER A 60 -10.59 -9.70 12.64
C SER A 60 -9.31 -9.73 11.81
N THR A 61 -8.17 -9.44 12.43
CA THR A 61 -6.87 -9.66 11.78
C THR A 61 -6.48 -11.13 11.89
N GLN A 62 -6.21 -11.79 10.77
CA GLN A 62 -5.70 -13.16 10.73
C GLN A 62 -4.43 -13.26 9.89
N ARG A 63 -3.55 -14.19 10.24
CA ARG A 63 -2.32 -14.47 9.48
C ARG A 63 -2.55 -15.71 8.62
N VAL A 64 -2.32 -15.60 7.31
CA VAL A 64 -2.58 -16.68 6.33
C VAL A 64 -1.45 -16.80 5.32
N TYR A 65 -1.28 -18.00 4.75
CA TYR A 65 -0.48 -18.20 3.54
C TYR A 65 -1.40 -18.18 2.33
N VAL A 66 -1.17 -17.26 1.38
CA VAL A 66 -1.99 -17.10 0.17
C VAL A 66 -1.13 -16.74 -1.04
N ASP A 67 -1.63 -17.06 -2.23
CA ASP A 67 -1.12 -16.56 -3.50
C ASP A 67 -1.61 -15.11 -3.70
N VAL A 68 -0.69 -14.17 -3.92
CA VAL A 68 -0.99 -12.73 -4.01
C VAL A 68 -0.78 -12.24 -5.43
N PRO A 69 -1.82 -11.75 -6.14
CA PRO A 69 -1.65 -11.11 -7.44
C PRO A 69 -0.71 -9.91 -7.33
N ILE A 70 0.26 -9.78 -8.24
CA ILE A 70 1.21 -8.66 -8.19
C ILE A 70 0.49 -7.31 -8.36
N ALA A 71 -0.62 -7.27 -9.11
CA ALA A 71 -1.46 -6.09 -9.28
C ALA A 71 -2.24 -5.69 -8.02
N ALA A 72 -2.36 -6.58 -7.02
CA ALA A 72 -2.99 -6.26 -5.74
C ALA A 72 -2.05 -5.48 -4.81
N VAL A 73 -0.74 -5.48 -5.09
CA VAL A 73 0.27 -4.81 -4.27
C VAL A 73 0.31 -3.32 -4.61
N VAL A 74 -0.20 -2.48 -3.72
CA VAL A 74 -0.33 -1.03 -3.92
C VAL A 74 0.70 -0.21 -3.16
N GLY A 75 1.39 -0.81 -2.17
CA GLY A 75 2.25 -0.02 -1.31
C GLY A 75 3.38 -0.77 -0.59
N LEU A 76 4.32 0.02 -0.10
CA LEU A 76 5.51 -0.42 0.62
C LEU A 76 5.57 0.25 1.99
N THR A 77 6.19 -0.39 2.98
CA THR A 77 6.48 0.25 4.28
C THR A 77 7.33 1.51 4.11
N HIS A 78 8.31 1.48 3.22
CA HIS A 78 9.14 2.64 2.89
C HIS A 78 9.61 2.60 1.43
N ARG A 79 10.11 3.73 0.93
CA ARG A 79 10.77 3.86 -0.38
C ARG A 79 12.13 4.56 -0.28
N ASN A 80 12.80 4.47 0.87
CA ASN A 80 14.02 5.26 1.14
C ASN A 80 15.18 5.03 0.16
N PHE A 81 15.17 3.93 -0.60
CA PHE A 81 16.18 3.62 -1.62
C PHE A 81 15.91 4.27 -2.99
N SER A 82 14.69 4.77 -3.25
CA SER A 82 14.30 5.32 -4.56
C SER A 82 13.35 6.50 -4.44
N LYS A 83 13.43 7.47 -5.36
CA LYS A 83 12.42 8.52 -5.52
C LYS A 83 11.34 8.16 -6.55
N ALA A 84 11.51 7.05 -7.26
CA ALA A 84 10.56 6.64 -8.28
C ALA A 84 9.22 6.26 -7.66
N LEU A 85 8.15 6.50 -8.43
CA LEU A 85 6.79 6.22 -8.00
C LEU A 85 6.27 4.89 -8.54
N THR A 86 6.94 4.27 -9.51
CA THR A 86 6.50 3.02 -10.14
C THR A 86 7.41 1.85 -9.79
N TRP A 87 6.93 0.61 -9.94
CA TRP A 87 7.73 -0.60 -9.73
C TRP A 87 8.97 -0.63 -10.64
N ARG A 88 8.77 -0.35 -11.93
CA ARG A 88 9.84 -0.30 -12.95
C ARG A 88 10.88 0.77 -12.63
N GLY A 89 10.42 1.95 -12.21
CA GLY A 89 11.31 3.04 -11.83
C GLY A 89 12.13 2.70 -10.57
N MET A 90 11.49 2.12 -9.55
CA MET A 90 12.19 1.74 -8.31
C MET A 90 13.24 0.66 -8.54
N LEU A 91 13.02 -0.27 -9.48
CA LEU A 91 14.00 -1.30 -9.84
C LEU A 91 15.35 -0.70 -10.30
N GLN A 92 15.33 0.48 -10.93
CA GLN A 92 16.55 1.13 -11.41
C GLN A 92 17.46 1.59 -10.26
N ASP A 93 16.88 1.93 -9.12
CA ASP A 93 17.62 2.38 -7.92
C ASP A 93 17.97 1.22 -6.96
N LEU A 94 17.43 0.02 -7.22
CA LEU A 94 17.64 -1.16 -6.40
C LEU A 94 19.10 -1.64 -6.46
N HIS A 95 19.56 -2.28 -5.39
CA HIS A 95 20.89 -2.89 -5.33
C HIS A 95 20.77 -4.29 -4.73
N GLY A 96 21.58 -5.22 -5.23
CA GLY A 96 21.51 -6.63 -4.88
C GLY A 96 22.83 -7.14 -4.33
N PHE A 97 23.13 -6.88 -3.05
CA PHE A 97 24.32 -7.47 -2.43
C PHE A 97 24.21 -8.99 -2.41
N GLY A 98 25.10 -9.67 -3.13
CA GLY A 98 25.09 -11.13 -3.25
C GLY A 98 23.90 -11.71 -4.02
N TRP A 99 23.23 -10.93 -4.86
CA TRP A 99 22.09 -11.44 -5.66
C TRP A 99 22.56 -12.18 -6.90
N ASP A 100 22.38 -13.50 -6.91
CA ASP A 100 22.58 -14.36 -8.06
C ASP A 100 21.23 -14.89 -8.60
N GLU A 101 21.29 -15.87 -9.50
CA GLU A 101 20.10 -16.47 -10.14
C GLU A 101 19.12 -17.09 -9.12
N ARG A 102 19.56 -17.47 -7.92
CA ARG A 102 18.66 -18.01 -6.89
C ARG A 102 17.59 -17.00 -6.46
N VAL A 103 17.85 -15.71 -6.61
CA VAL A 103 16.84 -14.66 -6.37
C VAL A 103 15.66 -14.81 -7.33
N ILE A 104 15.91 -15.20 -8.58
CA ILE A 104 14.86 -15.45 -9.57
C ILE A 104 14.08 -16.70 -9.17
N ASP A 105 14.78 -17.79 -8.83
CA ASP A 105 14.15 -19.01 -8.34
C ASP A 105 13.25 -18.74 -7.13
N TYR A 106 13.72 -17.89 -6.19
CA TYR A 106 12.93 -17.44 -5.04
C TYR A 106 11.64 -16.73 -5.48
N CYS A 107 11.73 -15.78 -6.42
CA CYS A 107 10.58 -15.04 -6.92
C CYS A 107 9.54 -15.95 -7.59
N GLU A 108 9.98 -17.03 -8.23
CA GLU A 108 9.11 -17.99 -8.90
C GLU A 108 8.58 -19.07 -7.95
N SER A 109 9.25 -19.34 -6.82
CA SER A 109 8.91 -20.38 -5.86
C SER A 109 7.67 -20.09 -4.99
N GLU A 110 7.22 -21.09 -4.23
CA GLU A 110 6.30 -20.86 -3.10
C GLU A 110 7.08 -20.26 -1.91
N ILE A 111 6.88 -18.98 -1.59
CA ILE A 111 7.74 -18.24 -0.67
C ILE A 111 7.71 -18.83 0.76
N GLY A 112 6.53 -19.08 1.32
CA GLY A 112 6.35 -19.72 2.62
C GLY A 112 7.19 -19.10 3.74
N HIS A 113 8.01 -19.93 4.39
CA HIS A 113 8.98 -19.53 5.42
C HIS A 113 10.40 -19.31 4.85
N GLN A 114 10.58 -19.37 3.53
CA GLN A 114 11.90 -19.30 2.93
C GLN A 114 12.53 -17.92 3.13
N SER A 115 13.76 -17.93 3.64
CA SER A 115 14.62 -16.75 3.62
C SER A 115 14.97 -16.38 2.19
N PHE A 116 15.14 -15.09 1.96
CA PHE A 116 15.58 -14.61 0.65
C PHE A 116 17.06 -14.98 0.44
N PRO A 117 17.46 -15.47 -0.75
CA PRO A 117 18.79 -16.03 -0.99
C PRO A 117 19.83 -14.93 -1.24
N ALA A 118 20.02 -14.06 -0.26
CA ALA A 118 21.08 -13.06 -0.23
C ALA A 118 21.72 -13.01 1.17
N PRO A 119 23.00 -12.60 1.28
CA PRO A 119 23.65 -12.41 2.57
C PRO A 119 22.83 -11.51 3.49
N GLU A 120 22.77 -11.88 4.78
CA GLU A 120 22.08 -11.14 5.85
C GLU A 120 20.56 -10.97 5.67
N ALA A 121 19.97 -11.56 4.62
CA ALA A 121 18.53 -11.53 4.45
C ALA A 121 17.86 -12.45 5.48
N ALA A 122 17.25 -11.84 6.48
CA ALA A 122 16.48 -12.55 7.49
C ALA A 122 14.99 -12.62 7.12
N TYR A 123 14.34 -13.66 7.65
CA TYR A 123 12.89 -13.89 7.62
C TYR A 123 12.28 -14.05 6.24
N GLU A 124 11.04 -14.55 6.22
CA GLU A 124 10.17 -14.65 5.06
C GLU A 124 9.63 -13.28 4.60
N LEU A 125 9.10 -13.23 3.37
CA LEU A 125 8.35 -12.07 2.90
C LEU A 125 6.98 -12.02 3.60
N LYS A 126 6.66 -10.86 4.18
CA LYS A 126 5.44 -10.57 4.92
C LYS A 126 4.74 -9.39 4.28
N LEU A 127 3.43 -9.56 4.07
CA LEU A 127 2.54 -8.53 3.54
C LEU A 127 1.37 -8.30 4.49
N ALA A 128 0.62 -7.22 4.27
CA ALA A 128 -0.66 -6.95 4.92
C ALA A 128 -1.71 -6.62 3.86
N ALA A 129 -2.84 -7.32 3.91
CA ALA A 129 -3.96 -7.15 2.99
C ALA A 129 -5.12 -6.43 3.69
N TYR A 130 -5.75 -5.51 2.96
CA TYR A 130 -6.87 -4.66 3.37
C TYR A 130 -7.97 -4.84 2.31
N GLY A 131 -8.83 -5.83 2.50
CA GLY A 131 -9.62 -6.38 1.40
C GLY A 131 -8.69 -6.88 0.29
N GLY A 132 -8.90 -6.42 -0.94
CA GLY A 132 -8.08 -6.77 -2.10
C GLY A 132 -6.74 -6.05 -2.20
N ALA A 133 -6.51 -4.97 -1.45
CA ALA A 133 -5.28 -4.16 -1.54
C ALA A 133 -4.19 -4.66 -0.60
N VAL A 134 -2.96 -4.76 -1.10
CA VAL A 134 -1.83 -5.36 -0.36
C VAL A 134 -0.69 -4.36 -0.19
N THR A 135 -0.09 -4.36 0.99
CA THR A 135 1.11 -3.58 1.33
C THR A 135 2.23 -4.48 1.83
N CYS A 136 3.46 -4.13 1.49
CA CYS A 136 4.67 -4.80 1.98
C CYS A 136 4.93 -4.40 3.44
N THR A 137 5.09 -5.37 4.34
CA THR A 137 5.47 -5.08 5.74
C THR A 137 6.95 -5.31 6.01
N ASN A 138 7.59 -6.24 5.31
CA ASN A 138 9.05 -6.39 5.28
C ASN A 138 9.53 -6.76 3.86
N GLY A 139 10.85 -6.72 3.62
CA GLY A 139 11.40 -7.21 2.36
C GLY A 139 11.09 -6.33 1.14
N VAL A 140 11.08 -5.01 1.31
CA VAL A 140 10.76 -4.07 0.22
C VAL A 140 11.60 -4.31 -1.04
N HIS A 141 12.91 -4.51 -0.92
CA HIS A 141 13.78 -4.72 -2.09
C HIS A 141 13.44 -6.03 -2.82
N ARG A 142 13.28 -7.14 -2.09
CA ARG A 142 12.92 -8.44 -2.70
C ARG A 142 11.54 -8.39 -3.35
N LEU A 143 10.58 -7.66 -2.77
CA LEU A 143 9.26 -7.50 -3.37
C LEU A 143 9.32 -6.68 -4.67
N VAL A 144 10.06 -5.57 -4.69
CA VAL A 144 10.24 -4.76 -5.91
C VAL A 144 10.85 -5.62 -7.02
N ALA A 145 11.87 -6.43 -6.70
CA ALA A 145 12.46 -7.36 -7.64
C ALA A 145 11.46 -8.41 -8.15
N ALA A 146 10.70 -9.02 -7.23
CA ALA A 146 9.73 -10.06 -7.56
C ALA A 146 8.57 -9.53 -8.42
N VAL A 147 7.99 -8.37 -8.09
CA VAL A 147 6.92 -7.75 -8.90
C VAL A 147 7.42 -7.45 -10.31
N ASN A 148 8.64 -6.91 -10.45
CA ASN A 148 9.22 -6.62 -11.75
C ASN A 148 9.53 -7.87 -12.56
N TRP A 149 10.14 -8.89 -11.94
CA TRP A 149 10.44 -10.15 -12.61
C TRP A 149 9.17 -10.85 -13.08
N LEU A 150 8.24 -11.11 -12.15
CA LEU A 150 7.01 -11.85 -12.42
C LEU A 150 6.13 -11.09 -13.40
N GLY A 151 5.98 -9.77 -13.24
CA GLY A 151 5.22 -8.95 -14.18
C GLY A 151 5.84 -8.97 -15.58
N ALA A 152 7.17 -8.95 -15.67
CA ALA A 152 7.87 -8.99 -16.95
C ALA A 152 7.74 -10.32 -17.68
N THR A 153 7.83 -11.44 -16.97
CA THR A 153 7.92 -12.78 -17.56
C THR A 153 6.59 -13.53 -17.62
N GLN A 154 5.64 -13.19 -16.74
CA GLN A 154 4.35 -13.87 -16.62
C GLN A 154 3.15 -12.93 -16.85
N GLY A 155 3.39 -11.62 -17.01
CA GLY A 155 2.36 -10.64 -17.35
C GLY A 155 1.56 -10.14 -16.14
N GLU A 156 0.45 -9.46 -16.42
CA GLU A 156 -0.31 -8.69 -15.43
C GLU A 156 -1.02 -9.55 -14.38
N HIS A 157 -1.22 -10.84 -14.68
CA HIS A 157 -1.89 -11.81 -13.82
C HIS A 157 -0.93 -12.63 -12.97
N ALA A 158 0.37 -12.30 -12.98
CA ALA A 158 1.35 -13.03 -12.19
C ALA A 158 1.02 -12.98 -10.68
N VAL A 159 1.44 -14.02 -9.97
CA VAL A 159 1.16 -14.17 -8.53
C VAL A 159 2.46 -14.46 -7.77
N LEU A 160 2.59 -13.84 -6.60
CA LEU A 160 3.54 -14.26 -5.59
C LEU A 160 2.93 -15.45 -4.85
N ARG A 161 3.58 -16.61 -4.86
CA ARG A 161 2.98 -17.83 -4.31
C ARG A 161 3.26 -18.01 -2.82
N LYS A 162 2.27 -18.51 -2.07
CA LYS A 162 2.39 -18.86 -0.64
C LYS A 162 3.03 -17.77 0.21
N VAL A 163 2.55 -16.54 0.15
CA VAL A 163 3.10 -15.41 0.93
C VAL A 163 2.44 -15.30 2.30
N SER A 164 3.21 -14.99 3.35
CA SER A 164 2.65 -14.72 4.68
C SER A 164 1.94 -13.37 4.67
N VAL A 165 0.61 -13.38 4.77
CA VAL A 165 -0.23 -12.17 4.73
C VAL A 165 -0.98 -11.99 6.04
N TRP A 166 -0.89 -10.79 6.62
CA TRP A 166 -1.83 -10.33 7.63
C TRP A 166 -3.08 -9.78 6.95
N TYR A 167 -4.15 -10.57 6.92
CA TYR A 167 -5.42 -10.17 6.32
C TYR A 167 -6.27 -9.37 7.30
N ARG A 168 -6.80 -8.24 6.80
CA ARG A 168 -7.76 -7.39 7.50
C ARG A 168 -8.95 -7.15 6.56
N PRO A 169 -10.15 -7.65 6.91
CA PRO A 169 -11.33 -7.39 6.10
C PRO A 169 -11.72 -5.91 6.19
N THR A 170 -12.42 -5.45 5.15
CA THR A 170 -12.82 -4.05 5.02
C THR A 170 -14.30 -3.84 5.29
N ASP A 171 -14.66 -2.64 5.71
CA ASP A 171 -16.03 -2.19 5.85
C ASP A 171 -16.64 -1.96 4.46
N ALA A 172 -17.34 -2.97 3.96
CA ALA A 172 -17.96 -2.95 2.64
C ALA A 172 -18.93 -1.76 2.46
N SER A 173 -19.62 -1.34 3.54
CA SER A 173 -20.56 -0.22 3.46
C SER A 173 -19.82 1.10 3.27
N LEU A 174 -18.73 1.31 4.01
CA LEU A 174 -17.89 2.49 3.85
C LEU A 174 -17.21 2.51 2.48
N VAL A 175 -16.61 1.39 2.06
CA VAL A 175 -15.96 1.27 0.75
C VAL A 175 -16.95 1.59 -0.37
N SER A 176 -18.16 1.02 -0.32
CA SER A 176 -19.22 1.30 -1.30
C SER A 176 -19.63 2.77 -1.31
N ALA A 177 -19.71 3.43 -0.16
CA ALA A 177 -20.05 4.84 -0.08
C ALA A 177 -18.98 5.74 -0.72
N LEU A 178 -17.70 5.46 -0.46
CA LEU A 178 -16.59 6.21 -1.07
C LEU A 178 -16.54 6.00 -2.58
N ARG A 179 -16.75 4.76 -3.05
CA ARG A 179 -16.84 4.45 -4.48
C ARG A 179 -17.97 5.19 -5.18
N ALA A 180 -19.13 5.30 -4.54
CA ALA A 180 -20.25 6.06 -5.09
C ALA A 180 -19.93 7.56 -5.25
N LEU A 181 -19.15 8.14 -4.33
CA LEU A 181 -18.67 9.53 -4.47
C LEU A 181 -17.64 9.66 -5.60
N GLU A 182 -16.70 8.73 -5.69
CA GLU A 182 -15.69 8.70 -6.76
C GLU A 182 -16.31 8.57 -8.16
N GLN A 183 -17.32 7.71 -8.31
CA GLN A 183 -18.08 7.54 -9.56
C GLN A 183 -18.85 8.79 -9.99
N GLN A 184 -19.13 9.71 -9.05
CA GLN A 184 -19.68 11.04 -9.34
C GLN A 184 -18.60 12.05 -9.76
N GLY A 185 -17.37 11.60 -9.99
CA GLY A 185 -16.24 12.43 -10.37
C GLY A 185 -15.59 13.19 -9.20
N ALA A 186 -15.82 12.73 -7.96
CA ALA A 186 -15.21 13.36 -6.80
C ALA A 186 -13.75 12.91 -6.59
N ARG A 187 -12.87 13.86 -6.30
CA ARG A 187 -11.59 13.60 -5.61
C ARG A 187 -11.86 13.52 -4.11
N LEU A 188 -11.36 12.47 -3.48
CA LEU A 188 -11.58 12.20 -2.07
C LEU A 188 -10.31 12.42 -1.24
N ARG A 189 -10.47 13.01 -0.06
CA ARG A 189 -9.40 13.14 0.95
C ARG A 189 -9.91 12.74 2.32
N LEU A 190 -9.06 12.08 3.10
CA LEU A 190 -9.31 11.69 4.47
C LEU A 190 -8.66 12.67 5.45
N GLY A 191 -9.45 13.19 6.38
CA GLY A 191 -9.00 14.00 7.50
C GLY A 191 -9.21 13.27 8.82
N CYS A 192 -8.29 13.44 9.76
CA CYS A 192 -8.51 13.07 11.17
C CYS A 192 -8.51 14.34 12.02
N ALA A 193 -9.53 14.50 12.86
CA ALA A 193 -9.49 15.46 13.96
C ALA A 193 -9.66 14.72 15.28
N ARG A 194 -9.54 15.47 16.39
CA ARG A 194 -9.98 15.00 17.70
C ARG A 194 -11.22 15.79 18.12
N ASP A 195 -12.05 15.19 18.97
CA ASP A 195 -13.13 15.93 19.63
C ASP A 195 -12.59 17.04 20.53
N ASP A 196 -13.47 17.92 21.01
CA ASP A 196 -13.10 19.08 21.85
C ASP A 196 -12.40 18.65 23.15
N ALA A 197 -12.66 17.43 23.62
CA ALA A 197 -11.98 16.83 24.77
C ALA A 197 -10.59 16.27 24.44
N GLY A 198 -10.23 16.14 23.16
CA GLY A 198 -8.98 15.54 22.70
C GLY A 198 -8.89 14.02 22.87
N ILE A 199 -10.01 13.37 23.22
CA ILE A 199 -10.10 11.97 23.62
C ILE A 199 -10.42 11.08 22.42
N ARG A 200 -11.40 11.46 21.60
CA ARG A 200 -11.87 10.62 20.48
C ARG A 200 -11.34 11.12 19.15
N ARG A 201 -10.85 10.19 18.32
CA ARG A 201 -10.54 10.47 16.91
C ARG A 201 -11.84 10.51 16.12
N MET A 202 -11.97 11.54 15.29
CA MET A 202 -13.07 11.68 14.34
C MET A 202 -12.48 11.71 12.93
N TRP A 203 -13.12 10.98 12.03
CA TRP A 203 -12.68 10.84 10.65
C TRP A 203 -13.62 11.60 9.73
N PHE A 204 -13.04 12.33 8.78
CA PHE A 204 -13.77 13.14 7.83
C PHE A 204 -13.36 12.80 6.41
N ILE A 205 -14.31 12.85 5.49
CA ILE A 205 -14.05 12.79 4.05
C ILE A 205 -14.36 14.15 3.46
N GLU A 206 -13.38 14.71 2.75
CA GLU A 206 -13.59 15.82 1.84
C GLU A 206 -13.79 15.25 0.44
N SER A 207 -14.92 15.58 -0.17
CA SER A 207 -15.28 15.22 -1.54
C SER A 207 -15.30 16.47 -2.39
N THR A 208 -14.35 16.58 -3.31
CA THR A 208 -14.21 17.72 -4.22
C THR A 208 -14.61 17.34 -5.63
N THR A 209 -15.59 18.04 -6.19
CA THR A 209 -15.99 17.95 -7.60
C THR A 209 -15.68 19.29 -8.31
N ALA A 210 -15.96 19.40 -9.61
CA ALA A 210 -15.79 20.65 -10.35
C ALA A 210 -16.65 21.82 -9.81
N HIS A 211 -17.74 21.54 -9.10
CA HIS A 211 -18.74 22.55 -8.73
C HIS A 211 -18.92 22.72 -7.22
N ARG A 212 -18.49 21.74 -6.42
CA ARG A 212 -18.73 21.73 -4.97
C ARG A 212 -17.65 20.98 -4.22
N VAL A 213 -17.40 21.44 -3.00
CA VAL A 213 -16.75 20.69 -1.93
C VAL A 213 -17.82 20.25 -0.94
N SER A 214 -17.80 19.00 -0.54
CA SER A 214 -18.73 18.43 0.44
C SER A 214 -17.95 17.65 1.49
N TYR A 215 -18.42 17.71 2.73
CA TYR A 215 -17.77 17.06 3.86
C TYR A 215 -18.68 15.97 4.42
N PHE A 216 -18.05 14.90 4.88
CA PHE A 216 -18.74 13.77 5.50
C PHE A 216 -18.03 13.41 6.79
N HIS A 217 -18.81 13.08 7.83
CA HIS A 217 -18.31 12.43 9.03
C HIS A 217 -18.38 10.91 8.84
N VAL A 218 -17.29 10.23 9.17
CA VAL A 218 -17.15 8.78 9.03
C VAL A 218 -17.19 8.12 10.39
N THR A 219 -18.08 7.14 10.52
CA THR A 219 -18.12 6.18 11.63
C THR A 219 -18.13 4.77 11.06
N PRO A 220 -17.88 3.71 11.85
CA PRO A 220 -18.04 2.35 11.36
C PRO A 220 -19.40 2.16 10.67
N GLY A 221 -19.37 1.63 9.46
CA GLY A 221 -20.50 1.37 8.57
C GLY A 221 -21.15 2.59 7.92
N ARG A 222 -20.70 3.83 8.17
CA ARG A 222 -21.40 5.04 7.73
C ARG A 222 -20.47 6.16 7.26
N CYS A 223 -20.87 6.80 6.17
CA CYS A 223 -20.29 8.05 5.67
C CYS A 223 -21.44 9.06 5.53
N THR A 224 -21.57 9.98 6.50
CA THR A 224 -22.76 10.84 6.63
C THR A 224 -22.41 12.27 6.23
N PRO A 225 -23.14 12.91 5.29
CA PRO A 225 -22.88 14.29 4.90
C PRO A 225 -23.07 15.23 6.09
N ILE A 226 -22.17 16.21 6.24
CA ILE A 226 -22.25 17.24 7.26
C ILE A 226 -22.29 18.62 6.60
N GLN A 227 -23.06 19.53 7.22
CA GLN A 227 -23.03 20.93 6.87
C GLN A 227 -21.85 21.58 7.59
N VAL A 228 -21.02 22.30 6.84
CA VAL A 228 -19.81 22.92 7.38
C VAL A 228 -19.91 24.43 7.17
N GLY A 229 -19.92 25.16 8.28
CA GLY A 229 -19.94 26.62 8.26
C GLY A 229 -18.58 27.20 7.83
N PRO A 230 -18.50 28.53 7.62
CA PRO A 230 -17.23 29.18 7.32
C PRO A 230 -16.21 28.96 8.42
N ARG A 231 -14.94 28.70 8.06
CA ARG A 231 -13.85 28.40 9.02
C ARG A 231 -13.69 29.46 10.11
N TRP A 232 -13.90 30.74 9.80
CA TRP A 232 -13.78 31.82 10.77
C TRP A 232 -14.88 31.77 11.84
N VAL A 233 -16.09 31.30 11.49
CA VAL A 233 -17.19 31.07 12.43
C VAL A 233 -16.81 29.95 13.40
N ALA A 234 -16.28 28.84 12.88
CA ALA A 234 -15.84 27.72 13.72
C ALA A 234 -14.71 28.13 14.68
N LYS A 235 -13.74 28.94 14.21
CA LYS A 235 -12.68 29.49 15.08
C LYS A 235 -13.24 30.42 16.17
N ALA A 236 -14.18 31.30 15.83
CA ALA A 236 -14.80 32.20 16.80
C ALA A 236 -15.60 31.43 17.85
N ARG A 237 -16.34 30.39 17.44
CA ARG A 237 -17.08 29.49 18.35
C ARG A 237 -16.14 28.75 19.29
N ALA A 238 -15.07 28.15 18.78
CA ALA A 238 -14.07 27.47 19.61
C ALA A 238 -13.40 28.42 20.61
N TRP A 239 -13.06 29.66 20.22
CA TRP A 239 -12.51 30.66 21.14
C TRP A 239 -13.50 31.06 22.24
N ALA A 240 -14.80 31.04 21.94
CA ALA A 240 -15.87 31.28 22.91
C ALA A 240 -16.26 30.04 23.75
N GLY A 241 -15.56 28.91 23.59
CA GLY A 241 -15.89 27.65 24.28
C GLY A 241 -17.19 26.99 23.80
N LEU A 242 -17.63 27.30 22.59
CA LEU A 242 -18.81 26.71 21.95
C LEU A 242 -18.40 25.60 20.99
N GLU A 243 -19.28 24.61 20.81
CA GLU A 243 -19.11 23.53 19.83
C GLU A 243 -18.83 24.09 18.44
N ALA A 244 -17.74 23.63 17.81
CA ALA A 244 -17.28 24.09 16.50
C ALA A 244 -17.13 22.91 15.53
N ASP A 245 -17.27 23.16 14.22
CA ASP A 245 -17.14 22.09 13.23
C ASP A 245 -15.72 21.53 13.24
N ALA A 246 -15.55 20.34 13.83
CA ALA A 246 -14.25 19.72 14.06
C ALA A 246 -13.42 19.48 12.79
N VAL A 247 -14.09 19.40 11.63
CA VAL A 247 -13.46 19.31 10.31
C VAL A 247 -12.47 20.46 10.03
N HIS A 248 -12.69 21.66 10.60
CA HIS A 248 -11.79 22.80 10.45
C HIS A 248 -10.49 22.70 11.25
N PHE A 249 -10.42 21.71 12.15
CA PHE A 249 -9.28 21.40 13.01
C PHE A 249 -8.53 20.14 12.57
N VAL A 250 -8.92 19.55 11.43
CA VAL A 250 -8.12 18.53 10.76
C VAL A 250 -6.74 19.11 10.44
N SER A 251 -5.70 18.53 11.03
CA SER A 251 -4.31 18.99 10.85
C SER A 251 -3.71 18.54 9.52
N GLU A 252 -4.17 17.40 9.00
CA GLU A 252 -3.64 16.78 7.80
C GLU A 252 -4.74 16.07 7.02
N TRP A 253 -4.66 16.21 5.70
CA TRP A 253 -5.60 15.61 4.74
C TRP A 253 -4.84 14.69 3.79
N PHE A 254 -5.15 13.40 3.84
CA PHE A 254 -4.56 12.35 3.01
C PHE A 254 -5.40 12.16 1.75
N ASP A 255 -4.79 12.17 0.57
CA ASP A 255 -5.50 11.81 -0.65
C ASP A 255 -5.92 10.34 -0.60
N ILE A 256 -7.13 10.04 -1.08
CA ILE A 256 -7.59 8.67 -1.29
C ILE A 256 -7.48 8.39 -2.80
N PRO A 257 -6.47 7.62 -3.25
CA PRO A 257 -6.28 7.40 -4.67
C PRO A 257 -7.38 6.49 -5.24
N PRO A 258 -8.00 6.86 -6.38
CA PRO A 258 -8.93 6.01 -7.12
C PRO A 258 -8.50 4.55 -7.26
N THR A 259 -7.25 4.37 -7.68
CA THR A 259 -6.64 3.05 -7.93
C THR A 259 -6.54 2.19 -6.67
N VAL A 260 -6.40 2.82 -5.50
CA VAL A 260 -6.37 2.08 -4.23
C VAL A 260 -7.77 1.61 -3.85
N LEU A 261 -8.79 2.46 -4.00
CA LEU A 261 -10.19 2.04 -3.77
C LEU A 261 -10.62 0.94 -4.75
N ASP A 262 -10.25 1.06 -6.03
CA ASP A 262 -10.47 0.01 -7.04
C ASP A 262 -9.82 -1.33 -6.65
N THR A 263 -8.67 -1.29 -5.99
CA THR A 263 -7.94 -2.51 -5.60
C THR A 263 -8.52 -3.11 -4.33
N VAL A 264 -8.95 -2.28 -3.37
CA VAL A 264 -9.59 -2.73 -2.13
C VAL A 264 -10.83 -3.58 -2.42
N VAL A 265 -11.67 -3.19 -3.39
CA VAL A 265 -12.89 -3.94 -3.77
C VAL A 265 -12.62 -5.21 -4.57
N LYS A 266 -11.40 -5.43 -5.06
CA LYS A 266 -11.00 -6.63 -5.79
C LYS A 266 -10.49 -7.69 -4.82
N ASP A 267 -11.29 -8.01 -3.81
CA ASP A 267 -10.97 -8.94 -2.71
C ASP A 267 -11.30 -10.40 -3.01
N ALA A 268 -12.01 -10.68 -4.11
CA ALA A 268 -12.43 -12.04 -4.46
C ALA A 268 -11.28 -13.08 -4.46
N TRP A 269 -10.06 -12.67 -4.82
CA TRP A 269 -8.88 -13.56 -4.83
C TRP A 269 -8.45 -14.02 -3.43
N ILE A 270 -8.57 -13.16 -2.42
CA ILE A 270 -8.18 -13.48 -1.04
C ILE A 270 -9.34 -14.19 -0.33
N ASP A 271 -10.58 -13.76 -0.57
CA ASP A 271 -11.78 -14.40 -0.02
C ASP A 271 -11.93 -15.85 -0.49
N ALA A 272 -11.61 -16.15 -1.75
CA ALA A 272 -11.60 -17.52 -2.25
C ALA A 272 -10.57 -18.39 -1.51
N GLN A 273 -9.36 -17.87 -1.27
CA GLN A 273 -8.29 -18.61 -0.60
C GLN A 273 -8.48 -18.73 0.91
N ILE A 274 -9.19 -17.79 1.55
CA ILE A 274 -9.55 -17.92 2.96
C ILE A 274 -10.66 -18.96 3.15
N ARG A 275 -11.65 -18.99 2.25
CA ARG A 275 -12.73 -20.00 2.31
C ARG A 275 -12.27 -21.41 1.96
N ALA A 276 -11.28 -21.53 1.07
CA ALA A 276 -10.67 -22.79 0.69
C ALA A 276 -9.13 -22.68 0.74
N PRO A 277 -8.52 -22.73 1.94
CA PRO A 277 -7.08 -22.61 2.10
C PRO A 277 -6.33 -23.70 1.32
N ARG A 278 -5.46 -23.26 0.42
CA ARG A 278 -4.49 -24.13 -0.27
C ARG A 278 -3.33 -24.53 0.63
N TYR A 279 -3.00 -23.67 1.60
CA TYR A 279 -1.83 -23.78 2.45
C TYR A 279 -2.23 -23.86 3.93
N GLU A 280 -1.46 -24.61 4.71
CA GLU A 280 -1.57 -24.56 6.17
C GLU A 280 -1.25 -23.15 6.68
N ALA A 281 -1.86 -22.76 7.80
CA ALA A 281 -1.61 -21.45 8.40
C ALA A 281 -0.14 -21.31 8.82
N PRO A 282 0.43 -20.09 8.76
CA PRO A 282 1.76 -19.84 9.30
C PRO A 282 1.81 -20.15 10.80
N LEU A 283 2.91 -20.77 11.24
CA LEU A 283 3.19 -20.89 12.68
C LEU A 283 3.42 -19.49 13.26
N ASP A 284 2.87 -19.26 14.46
CA ASP A 284 3.00 -18.00 15.20
C ASP A 284 4.44 -17.73 15.68
#